data_AF-A0A522YRT5-F1
#
_entry.id   AF-A0A522YRT5-F1
#
_cell.length_a   1.000
_cell.length_b   1.000
_cell.length_c   1.000
_cell.angle_alpha   90.00
_cell.angle_beta   90.00
_cell.angle_gamma   90.00
#
_symmetry.space_group_name_H-M   'P 1'
#
loop_
_entity.id
_entity.type
_entity.pdbx_description
1 polymer ?
#
loop_
_entity_poly.entity_id
_entity_poly.type
_entity_poly.pdbx_seq_one_letter_code
_entity_poly.pdbx_strand_id
1 'polypeptide(L)' 'MIVRKARPEDLDALAEIEASQPSSAGWTKTQFAAELARENSLLLVCELDGRPAGLLAAWLVGTEAQLFTVTVAPA' A
#
# COMPACT_ATOMS: atom_id res chain seq x y z
N MET A 1 8.12 7.17 -12.86
CA MET A 1 7.33 7.14 -11.62
C MET A 1 5.86 7.17 -11.98
N ILE A 2 5.07 6.19 -11.52
CA ILE A 2 3.62 6.09 -11.78
C ILE A 2 2.92 5.70 -10.47
N VAL A 3 1.81 6.38 -10.13
CA VAL A 3 0.94 5.96 -9.02
C VAL A 3 -0.27 5.24 -9.60
N ARG A 4 -0.54 4.04 -9.09
CA ARG A 4 -1.65 3.19 -9.57
C ARG A 4 -2.26 2.39 -8.43
N LYS A 5 -3.45 1.81 -8.67
CA LYS A 5 -4.01 0.79 -7.77
C LYS A 5 -3.06 -0.40 -7.67
N ALA A 6 -2.97 -0.96 -6.47
CA ALA A 6 -2.30 -2.23 -6.24
C ALA A 6 -3.00 -3.37 -6.96
N ARG A 7 -2.24 -4.42 -7.23
CA ARG A 7 -2.68 -5.66 -7.85
C ARG A 7 -2.19 -6.83 -7.00
N PRO A 8 -2.75 -8.04 -7.17
CA PRO A 8 -2.31 -9.21 -6.39
C PRO A 8 -0.80 -9.47 -6.46
N GLU A 9 -0.16 -9.20 -7.61
CA GLU A 9 1.28 -9.36 -7.79
C GLU A 9 2.14 -8.36 -7.00
N ASP A 10 1.58 -7.24 -6.51
CA ASP A 10 2.34 -6.26 -5.73
C ASP A 10 2.45 -6.66 -4.24
N LEU A 11 1.59 -7.57 -3.75
CA LEU A 11 1.38 -7.81 -2.32
C LEU A 11 2.64 -8.21 -1.54
N ASP A 12 3.54 -8.96 -2.18
CA ASP A 12 4.82 -9.33 -1.57
C ASP A 12 5.71 -8.10 -1.37
N ALA A 13 5.86 -7.27 -2.40
CA ALA A 13 6.64 -6.03 -2.32
C ALA A 13 6.05 -5.02 -1.32
N LEU A 14 4.71 -4.94 -1.21
CA LEU A 14 4.06 -4.07 -0.22
C LEU A 14 4.40 -4.48 1.21
N ALA A 15 4.37 -5.78 1.51
CA ALA A 15 4.72 -6.29 2.83
C ALA A 15 6.22 -6.08 3.14
N GLU A 16 7.10 -6.24 2.15
CA GLU A 16 8.53 -5.95 2.28
C GLU A 16 8.80 -4.46 2.55
N ILE A 17 8.16 -3.56 1.80
CA ILE A 17 8.28 -2.11 2.01
C ILE A 17 7.80 -1.73 3.41
N GLU A 18 6.63 -2.24 3.81
CA GLU A 18 6.06 -1.95 5.13
C GLU A 18 6.99 -2.44 6.25
N ALA A 19 7.52 -3.67 6.15
CA ALA A 19 8.44 -4.23 7.13
C ALA A 19 9.81 -3.52 7.17
N SER A 20 10.23 -2.89 6.07
CA SER A 20 11.51 -2.20 5.99
C SER A 20 11.56 -0.87 6.75
N GLN A 21 10.40 -0.31 7.12
CA GLN A 21 10.30 0.99 7.78
C GLN A 21 9.94 0.81 9.27
N PRO A 22 10.84 1.12 10.21
CA PRO A 22 10.59 0.92 11.65
C PRO A 22 9.38 1.70 12.20
N SER A 23 9.01 2.80 11.54
CA SER A 23 7.88 3.65 11.92
C SER A 23 6.61 3.38 11.12
N SER A 24 6.57 2.32 10.32
CA SER A 24 5.36 1.94 9.58
C SER A 24 4.30 1.40 10.53
N ALA A 25 3.09 1.18 10.00
CA ALA A 25 2.00 0.60 10.77
C ALA A 25 2.14 -0.94 10.91
N GLY A 26 3.17 -1.55 10.30
CA GLY A 26 3.48 -2.98 10.46
C GLY A 26 2.48 -3.90 9.76
N TRP A 27 1.85 -3.43 8.68
CA TRP A 27 0.89 -4.23 7.91
C TRP A 27 1.52 -5.48 7.28
N THR A 28 0.77 -6.57 7.35
CA THR A 28 1.14 -7.86 6.75
C THR A 28 0.58 -8.01 5.33
N LYS A 29 1.17 -8.92 4.54
CA LYS A 29 0.65 -9.33 3.22
C LYS A 29 -0.84 -9.68 3.27
N THR A 30 -1.27 -10.42 4.29
CA THR A 30 -2.67 -10.83 4.46
C THR A 30 -3.60 -9.63 4.67
N GLN A 31 -3.16 -8.61 5.41
CA GLN A 31 -3.93 -7.39 5.60
C GLN A 31 -4.04 -6.59 4.29
N PHE A 32 -2.93 -6.46 3.53
CA PHE A 32 -2.99 -5.83 2.20
C PHE A 32 -3.89 -6.60 1.22
N ALA A 33 -3.88 -7.94 1.25
CA ALA A 33 -4.77 -8.75 0.44
C ALA A 33 -6.26 -8.52 0.80
N ALA A 34 -6.55 -8.38 2.09
CA ALA A 34 -7.91 -8.05 2.55
C ALA A 34 -8.36 -6.67 2.06
N GLU A 35 -7.46 -5.67 2.07
CA GLU A 35 -7.75 -4.34 1.52
C GLU A 35 -7.99 -4.35 0.01
N LEU A 36 -7.23 -5.15 -0.73
CA LEU A 36 -7.42 -5.27 -2.18
C LEU A 36 -8.81 -5.80 -2.55
N ALA A 37 -9.41 -6.63 -1.69
CA ALA A 37 -10.76 -7.17 -1.88
C ALA A 37 -11.88 -6.23 -1.40
N ARG A 38 -11.54 -5.14 -0.72
CA ARG A 38 -12.51 -4.27 -0.06
C ARG A 38 -12.93 -3.12 -0.98
N GLU A 39 -14.24 -2.98 -1.18
CA GLU A 39 -14.81 -2.02 -2.15
C GLU A 39 -14.48 -0.56 -1.83
N ASN A 40 -14.53 -0.18 -0.55
CA ASN A 40 -14.23 1.19 -0.11
C ASN A 40 -12.75 1.41 0.24
N SER A 41 -11.88 0.46 -0.10
CA SER A 41 -10.44 0.59 0.12
C SER A 41 -9.73 1.21 -1.08
N LEU A 42 -8.73 2.02 -0.76
CA LEU A 42 -7.79 2.60 -1.70
C LEU A 42 -6.39 2.12 -1.33
N LEU A 43 -5.97 1.03 -1.96
CA LEU A 43 -4.60 0.53 -1.89
C LEU A 43 -3.85 0.98 -3.15
N LEU A 44 -2.91 1.92 -2.98
CA LEU A 44 -2.11 2.48 -4.06
C LEU A 44 -0.65 2.06 -3.94
N VAL A 45 0.00 2.00 -5.08
CA VAL A 45 1.44 1.73 -5.21
C VAL A 45 2.06 2.84 -6.04
N CYS A 46 3.21 3.34 -5.58
CA CYS A 46 4.11 4.15 -6.39
C CYS A 46 5.11 3.21 -7.07
N GLU A 47 5.09 3.15 -8.39
CA GLU A 47 5.99 2.35 -9.20
C GLU A 47 7.16 3.19 -9.73
N LEU A 48 8.38 2.70 -9.52
CA LEU A 48 9.62 3.24 -10.06
C LEU A 48 10.37 2.09 -10.76
N ASP A 49 10.74 2.30 -12.02
CA ASP A 49 11.46 1.32 -12.85
C ASP A 49 10.84 -0.09 -12.85
N GLY A 50 9.50 -0.14 -12.93
CA GLY A 50 8.73 -1.38 -12.97
C GLY A 50 8.59 -2.09 -11.62
N ARG A 51 9.00 -1.47 -10.51
CA ARG A 51 8.91 -2.03 -9.16
C ARG A 51 8.16 -1.12 -8.20
N PRO A 52 7.39 -1.67 -7.25
CA PRO A 52 6.88 -0.93 -6.11
C PRO A 52 8.01 -0.25 -5.33
N ALA A 53 7.92 1.06 -5.17
CA ALA A 53 8.85 1.89 -4.38
C ALA A 53 8.15 2.61 -3.22
N GLY A 54 6.82 2.52 -3.15
CA GLY A 54 6.03 3.02 -2.03
C GLY A 54 4.58 2.60 -2.13
N LEU A 55 3.85 2.79 -1.05
CA LEU A 55 2.47 2.36 -0.88
C LEU A 55 1.65 3.35 -0.07
N LEU A 56 0.34 3.28 -0.26
CA LEU A 56 -0.66 3.95 0.58
C LEU A 56 -1.87 3.04 0.74
N ALA A 57 -2.35 2.90 1.96
CA ALA A 57 -3.64 2.26 2.24
C ALA A 57 -4.58 3.26 2.94
N ALA A 58 -5.79 3.38 2.42
CA ALA A 58 -6.84 4.23 2.99
C ALA A 58 -8.22 3.61 2.79
N TRP A 59 -9.18 3.99 3.63
CA TRP A 59 -10.60 3.81 3.33
C TRP A 59 -11.21 5.13 2.89
N LEU A 60 -12.12 5.05 1.93
CA LEU A 60 -13.04 6.13 1.58
C LEU A 60 -14.30 5.99 2.44
N VAL A 61 -14.60 7.03 3.22
CA VAL A 61 -15.75 7.09 4.13
C VAL A 61 -16.52 8.37 3.84
N GLY A 62 -17.62 8.27 3.11
CA GLY A 62 -18.35 9.44 2.61
C GLY A 62 -17.47 10.28 1.69
N THR A 63 -17.21 11.54 2.07
CA THR A 63 -16.32 12.46 1.35
C THR A 63 -14.90 12.51 1.92
N GLU A 64 -14.60 11.67 2.90
CA GLU A 64 -13.33 11.66 3.63
C GLU A 64 -12.48 10.45 3.25
N ALA A 65 -11.17 10.59 3.40
CA ALA A 65 -10.21 9.50 3.28
C ALA A 65 -9.52 9.27 4.62
N GLN A 66 -9.70 8.09 5.20
CA GLN A 66 -9.00 7.67 6.40
C GLN A 66 -7.73 6.94 5.99
N LEU A 67 -6.58 7.58 6.19
CA LEU A 67 -5.25 7.00 5.91
C LEU A 67 -4.85 6.03 7.02
N PHE A 68 -4.33 4.86 6.64
CA PHE A 68 -3.79 3.88 7.59
C PHE A 68 -2.28 3.80 7.54
N THR A 69 -1.71 3.76 6.33
CA THR A 69 -0.27 3.69 6.13
C THR A 69 0.12 4.41 4.85
N VAL A 70 1.26 5.08 4.88
CA VAL A 70 1.97 5.64 3.73
C VAL A 70 3.44 5.36 3.94
N THR A 71 3.97 4.43 3.16
CA THR A 71 5.31 3.89 3.39
C THR A 71 6.10 3.89 2.09
N VAL A 72 7.36 4.27 2.15
CA VAL A 72 8.28 4.26 1.01
C VAL A 72 9.43 3.31 1.28
N ALA A 73 9.92 2.65 0.23
CA ALA A 73 11.15 1.89 0.33
C ALA A 73 12.31 2.84 0.73
N PRO A 74 13.31 2.36 1.51
CA PRO A 74 14.54 3.10 1.74
C PRO A 74 15.22 3.47 0.41
N ALA A 75 15.93 4.60 0.40
CA ALA A 75 16.70 5.08 -0.74
C ALA A 75 17.97 4.24 -0.99
#